data_AF-A0A521Z0Z3-F1
#
_entry.id   AF-A0A521Z0Z3-F1
#
_cell.length_a   1.000
_cell.length_b   1.000
_cell.length_c   1.000
_cell.angle_alpha   90.00
_cell.angle_beta   90.00
_cell.angle_gamma   90.00
#
_symmetry.space_group_name_H-M   'P 1'
#
loop_
_entity.id
_entity.type
_entity.pdbx_description
1 polymer ?
#
loop_
_entity_poly.entity_id
_entity_poly.type
_entity_poly.pdbx_seq_one_letter_code
_entity_poly.pdbx_strand_id
1 'polypeptide(L)'
;MRAPSSAMLGFALIWAFLILFVLFPLTRIFYDAFTNEAGQFTAANFHEFFTDRFYLRSFWQSMVLGAAAVVTTSVIGITVAFLIVRYEFPYRQLFSYLTMLPLILPPIVGVLGFVFILGRAGTLNILLQDWFGLVHPVNFMYGMHGVLLVETVHLFPMMTLSILDSLSKVDPSLEEAAQGVGAKGWRRFFTITLPLMTPGYVSGALLVFIWTFADFITPLVLGVQDLLAPQAYLNIMQFVDRRIFRMGIVISALLVVLAIFFVLAAREYVAIKDYSSLAYSRVERRRLSAGKAWLAVGFLSALMLVSAIPQVGVLLAAVGRGWSLTPIPVHYTWEFFEQVSIETPKFIVNSFVFCGLAVLMCLVIGVPMAWIMARTRAPGRGAMDALTTLILAIPGTAVGIAYIRAFNFPLPLIDLPLTGMWVILPLVLAVRRLPYTVRGSYSSLLLVHPSMEEAAANVGAGKLRTFRDITVPLVWKGILVGGLFSFITSLQEASATIFLTLGGWEMIPFGIFTFYIAGSQSQAAALGVILIAVCALSLYVVNRIAGTRVGGLFG
;
A
#
# COMPACT_ATOMS: atom_id res chain seq x y z
N MET A 1 27.18 -28.45 -20.15
CA MET A 1 26.74 -27.14 -20.71
C MET A 1 26.95 -26.06 -19.66
N ARG A 2 28.03 -25.27 -19.78
CA ARG A 2 28.34 -24.19 -18.83
C ARG A 2 27.34 -23.05 -19.06
N ALA A 3 26.66 -22.58 -18.02
CA ALA A 3 25.88 -21.36 -18.12
C ALA A 3 26.81 -20.21 -18.59
N PRO A 4 26.41 -19.37 -19.55
CA PRO A 4 27.24 -18.25 -19.97
C PRO A 4 27.47 -17.34 -18.75
N SER A 5 28.72 -16.94 -18.53
CA SER A 5 29.20 -16.19 -17.36
C SER A 5 28.32 -14.98 -17.01
N SER A 6 27.72 -14.33 -18.02
CA SER A 6 26.81 -13.19 -17.86
C SER A 6 25.50 -13.51 -17.11
N ALA A 7 24.92 -14.70 -17.30
CA ALA A 7 23.68 -15.09 -16.61
C ALA A 7 23.93 -15.37 -15.12
N MET A 8 25.09 -15.96 -14.80
CA MET A 8 25.51 -16.18 -13.41
C MET A 8 25.82 -14.85 -12.72
N LEU A 9 26.47 -13.91 -13.42
CA LEU A 9 26.71 -12.56 -12.91
C LEU A 9 25.39 -11.82 -12.62
N GLY A 10 24.41 -11.85 -13.54
CA GLY A 10 23.10 -11.24 -13.30
C GLY A 10 22.37 -11.85 -12.09
N PHE A 11 22.38 -13.17 -11.96
CA PHE A 11 21.82 -13.86 -10.80
C PHE A 11 22.53 -13.47 -9.49
N ALA A 12 23.86 -13.39 -9.50
CA ALA A 12 24.65 -12.98 -8.34
C ALA A 12 24.37 -11.52 -7.95
N LEU A 13 24.20 -10.60 -8.92
CA LEU A 13 23.88 -9.20 -8.66
C LEU A 13 22.49 -9.02 -8.04
N ILE A 14 21.49 -9.80 -8.48
CA ILE A 14 20.15 -9.77 -7.88
C ILE A 14 20.23 -10.23 -6.41
N TRP A 15 20.93 -11.32 -6.13
CA TRP A 15 21.13 -11.77 -4.76
C TRP A 15 21.94 -10.79 -3.92
N ALA A 16 23.00 -10.19 -4.48
CA ALA A 16 23.76 -9.16 -3.79
C ALA A 16 22.87 -7.96 -3.41
N PHE A 17 21.99 -7.53 -4.31
CA PHE A 17 21.02 -6.49 -4.02
C PHE A 17 20.05 -6.89 -2.89
N LEU A 18 19.45 -8.08 -2.97
CA LEU A 18 18.54 -8.57 -1.93
C LEU A 18 19.24 -8.74 -0.57
N ILE A 19 20.47 -9.26 -0.57
CA ILE A 19 21.24 -9.45 0.66
C ILE A 19 21.60 -8.08 1.26
N LEU A 20 22.14 -7.17 0.46
CA LEU A 20 22.67 -5.90 0.94
C LEU A 20 21.56 -4.93 1.35
N PHE A 21 20.47 -4.83 0.58
CA PHE A 21 19.45 -3.80 0.79
C PHE A 21 18.15 -4.33 1.42
N VAL A 22 17.95 -5.65 1.51
CA VAL A 22 16.77 -6.23 2.17
C VAL A 22 17.18 -6.98 3.42
N LEU A 23 18.02 -8.01 3.29
CA LEU A 23 18.35 -8.87 4.43
C LEU A 23 19.22 -8.16 5.46
N PHE A 24 20.28 -7.46 5.04
CA PHE A 24 21.20 -6.79 5.95
C PHE A 24 20.51 -5.72 6.82
N PRO A 25 19.62 -4.85 6.30
CA PRO A 25 18.90 -3.93 7.16
C PRO A 25 17.98 -4.60 8.17
N LEU A 26 17.28 -5.66 7.76
CA LEU A 26 16.40 -6.40 8.65
C LEU A 26 17.20 -7.12 9.74
N THR A 27 18.29 -7.81 9.38
CA THR A 27 19.16 -8.46 10.37
C THR A 27 19.77 -7.45 11.33
N ARG A 28 20.09 -6.23 10.88
CA ARG A 28 20.61 -5.18 11.75
C ARG A 28 19.59 -4.71 12.78
N ILE A 29 18.31 -4.54 12.42
CA ILE A 29 17.25 -4.27 13.39
C ILE A 29 17.19 -5.36 14.45
N PHE A 30 17.19 -6.63 14.02
CA PHE A 30 17.10 -7.75 14.95
C PHE A 30 18.33 -7.80 15.87
N TYR A 31 19.52 -7.61 15.33
CA TYR A 31 20.75 -7.52 16.12
C TYR A 31 20.65 -6.42 17.17
N ASP A 32 20.26 -5.20 16.79
CA ASP A 32 20.16 -4.08 17.72
C ASP A 32 19.03 -4.26 18.75
N ALA A 33 17.92 -4.93 18.39
CA ALA A 33 16.84 -5.25 19.31
C ALA A 33 17.26 -6.27 20.39
N PHE A 34 18.15 -7.20 20.05
CA PHE A 34 18.66 -8.24 20.96
C PHE A 34 20.02 -7.91 21.57
N THR A 35 20.51 -6.66 21.47
CA THR A 35 21.81 -6.28 22.05
C THR A 35 21.72 -5.08 23.00
N ASN A 36 22.69 -4.99 23.92
CA ASN A 36 22.87 -3.83 24.78
C ASN A 36 23.84 -2.80 24.15
N GLU A 37 24.17 -1.71 24.87
CA GLU A 37 25.12 -0.70 24.35
C GLU A 37 26.53 -1.25 24.11
N ALA A 38 26.90 -2.32 24.82
CA ALA A 38 28.17 -3.00 24.66
C ALA A 38 28.14 -4.06 23.53
N GLY A 39 27.03 -4.21 22.80
CA GLY A 39 26.87 -5.22 21.75
C GLY A 39 26.67 -6.65 22.26
N GLN A 40 26.45 -6.83 23.56
CA GLN A 40 26.20 -8.14 24.16
C GLN A 40 24.72 -8.53 23.98
N PHE A 41 24.48 -9.80 23.67
CA PHE A 41 23.12 -10.31 23.51
C PHE A 41 22.33 -10.24 24.82
N THR A 42 21.10 -9.73 24.74
CA THR A 42 20.19 -9.59 25.88
C THR A 42 18.73 -9.65 25.43
N ALA A 43 17.88 -10.23 26.27
CA ALA A 43 16.43 -10.19 26.13
C ALA A 43 15.78 -9.05 26.94
N ALA A 44 16.59 -8.25 27.66
CA ALA A 44 16.10 -7.20 28.55
C ALA A 44 15.24 -6.16 27.83
N ASN A 45 15.56 -5.81 26.58
CA ASN A 45 14.82 -4.83 25.80
C ASN A 45 13.37 -5.31 25.52
N PHE A 46 13.18 -6.59 25.21
CA PHE A 46 11.85 -7.19 25.03
C PHE A 46 11.14 -7.36 26.37
N HIS A 47 11.85 -7.76 27.42
CA HIS A 47 11.28 -7.83 28.76
C HIS A 47 10.72 -6.47 29.19
N GLU A 48 11.46 -5.39 28.96
CA GLU A 48 11.02 -4.02 29.23
C GLU A 48 9.78 -3.66 28.39
N PHE A 49 9.78 -3.95 27.09
CA PHE A 49 8.61 -3.74 26.24
C PHE A 49 7.35 -4.44 26.78
N PHE A 50 7.47 -5.72 27.17
CA PHE A 50 6.34 -6.51 27.65
C PHE A 50 5.98 -6.30 29.12
N THR A 51 6.75 -5.51 29.88
CA THR A 51 6.43 -5.15 31.27
C THR A 51 5.93 -3.72 31.41
N ASP A 52 6.26 -2.86 30.44
CA ASP A 52 5.72 -1.50 30.38
C ASP A 52 4.25 -1.51 29.93
N ARG A 53 3.37 -0.95 30.76
CA ARG A 53 1.93 -0.90 30.51
C ARG A 53 1.58 -0.08 29.27
N PHE A 54 2.36 0.95 28.96
CA PHE A 54 2.11 1.82 27.81
C PHE A 54 2.41 1.07 26.50
N TYR A 55 3.54 0.38 26.42
CA TYR A 55 3.90 -0.40 25.23
C TYR A 55 2.97 -1.59 24.99
N LEU A 56 2.57 -2.31 26.05
CA LEU A 56 1.54 -3.35 25.96
C LEU A 56 0.19 -2.80 25.47
N ARG A 57 -0.21 -1.63 25.99
CA ARG A 57 -1.43 -0.95 25.53
C ARG A 57 -1.32 -0.59 24.04
N SER A 58 -0.18 -0.04 23.59
CA SER A 58 0.04 0.28 22.18
C SER A 58 0.02 -0.96 21.28
N PHE A 59 0.59 -2.07 21.73
CA PHE A 59 0.50 -3.36 21.05
C PHE A 59 -0.95 -3.79 20.86
N TRP A 60 -1.74 -3.78 21.94
CA TRP A 60 -3.13 -4.22 21.89
C TRP A 60 -4.00 -3.28 21.05
N GLN A 61 -3.83 -1.98 21.17
CA GLN A 61 -4.57 -1.01 20.36
C GLN A 61 -4.27 -1.16 18.87
N SER A 62 -3.02 -1.43 18.48
CA SER A 62 -2.68 -1.72 17.09
C SER A 62 -3.32 -3.01 16.57
N MET A 63 -3.39 -4.07 17.40
CA MET A 63 -4.11 -5.31 17.04
C MET A 63 -5.61 -5.05 16.87
N VAL A 64 -6.22 -4.31 17.80
CA VAL A 64 -7.65 -3.96 17.74
C VAL A 64 -7.95 -3.09 16.53
N LEU A 65 -7.10 -2.11 16.21
CA LEU A 65 -7.25 -1.26 15.02
C LEU A 65 -7.23 -2.10 13.74
N GLY A 66 -6.21 -2.95 13.58
CA GLY A 66 -6.07 -3.79 12.40
C GLY A 66 -7.25 -4.75 12.25
N ALA A 67 -7.70 -5.39 13.33
CA ALA A 67 -8.87 -6.27 13.32
C ALA A 67 -10.17 -5.51 12.98
N ALA A 68 -10.36 -4.33 13.58
CA ALA A 68 -11.53 -3.48 13.30
C ALA A 68 -11.54 -3.03 11.83
N ALA A 69 -10.39 -2.61 11.29
CA ALA A 69 -10.26 -2.21 9.89
C ALA A 69 -10.55 -3.37 8.93
N VAL A 70 -10.08 -4.59 9.23
CA VAL A 70 -10.46 -5.77 8.45
C VAL A 70 -11.96 -5.99 8.48
N VAL A 71 -12.61 -5.92 9.65
CA VAL A 71 -14.05 -6.13 9.76
C VAL A 71 -14.84 -5.07 8.98
N THR A 72 -14.54 -3.79 9.16
CA THR A 72 -15.28 -2.69 8.51
C THR A 72 -15.08 -2.70 6.99
N THR A 73 -13.84 -2.88 6.53
CA THR A 73 -13.54 -3.00 5.09
C THR A 73 -14.14 -4.25 4.48
N SER A 74 -14.23 -5.37 5.21
CA SER A 74 -14.86 -6.60 4.75
C SER A 74 -16.35 -6.42 4.54
N VAL A 75 -17.06 -5.79 5.48
CA VAL A 75 -18.50 -5.53 5.35
C VAL A 75 -18.78 -4.70 4.10
N ILE A 76 -18.03 -3.61 3.89
CA ILE A 76 -18.18 -2.74 2.72
C ILE A 76 -17.74 -3.48 1.45
N GLY A 77 -16.54 -4.05 1.45
CA GLY A 77 -15.92 -4.64 0.27
C GLY A 77 -16.65 -5.89 -0.25
N ILE A 78 -17.12 -6.77 0.65
CA ILE A 78 -17.95 -7.91 0.27
C ILE A 78 -19.27 -7.42 -0.34
N THR A 79 -19.92 -6.42 0.28
CA THR A 79 -21.17 -5.86 -0.22
C THR A 79 -21.00 -5.27 -1.62
N VAL A 80 -19.98 -4.42 -1.81
CA VAL A 80 -19.68 -3.78 -3.10
C VAL A 80 -19.32 -4.83 -4.15
N ALA A 81 -18.47 -5.81 -3.82
CA ALA A 81 -18.09 -6.87 -4.74
C ALA A 81 -19.30 -7.73 -5.18
N PHE A 82 -20.17 -8.10 -4.25
CA PHE A 82 -21.39 -8.84 -4.56
C PHE A 82 -22.32 -8.07 -5.49
N LEU A 83 -22.53 -6.78 -5.22
CA LEU A 83 -23.35 -5.91 -6.07
C LEU A 83 -22.78 -5.86 -7.49
N ILE A 84 -21.47 -5.61 -7.64
CA ILE A 84 -20.82 -5.44 -8.95
C ILE A 84 -20.81 -6.74 -9.78
N VAL A 85 -20.59 -7.90 -9.14
CA VAL A 85 -20.43 -9.19 -9.84
C VAL A 85 -21.76 -9.87 -10.12
N ARG A 86 -22.66 -9.93 -9.13
CA ARG A 86 -23.86 -10.77 -9.21
C ARG A 86 -25.08 -10.05 -9.77
N TYR A 87 -25.10 -8.71 -9.78
CA TYR A 87 -26.29 -7.95 -10.10
C TYR A 87 -26.14 -6.96 -11.26
N GLU A 88 -27.23 -6.75 -12.00
CA GLU A 88 -27.39 -5.65 -12.94
C GLU A 88 -28.29 -4.57 -12.37
N PHE A 89 -27.81 -3.33 -12.39
CA PHE A 89 -28.50 -2.12 -11.94
C PHE A 89 -27.93 -0.87 -12.66
N PRO A 90 -28.65 0.27 -12.64
CA PRO A 90 -28.19 1.51 -13.29
C PRO A 90 -26.82 1.97 -12.80
N TYR A 91 -26.00 2.51 -13.70
CA TYR A 91 -24.66 3.06 -13.39
C TYR A 91 -23.65 2.08 -12.77
N ARG A 92 -23.91 0.76 -12.76
CA ARG A 92 -22.99 -0.26 -12.22
C ARG A 92 -21.54 -0.10 -12.68
N GLN A 93 -21.34 0.19 -13.97
CA GLN A 93 -19.99 0.37 -14.52
C GLN A 93 -19.29 1.61 -13.95
N LEU A 94 -20.03 2.71 -13.73
CA LEU A 94 -19.51 3.91 -13.09
C LEU A 94 -19.06 3.59 -11.66
N PHE A 95 -19.89 2.94 -10.86
CA PHE A 95 -19.54 2.54 -9.50
C PHE A 95 -18.35 1.57 -9.44
N SER A 96 -18.22 0.69 -10.43
CA SER A 96 -17.05 -0.20 -10.54
C SER A 96 -15.74 0.58 -10.71
N TYR A 97 -15.77 1.73 -11.38
CA TYR A 97 -14.59 2.60 -11.52
C TYR A 97 -14.40 3.49 -10.29
N LEU A 98 -15.47 4.13 -9.80
CA LEU A 98 -15.40 5.03 -8.64
C LEU A 98 -14.96 4.31 -7.35
N THR A 99 -15.28 3.03 -7.21
CA THR A 99 -14.82 2.20 -6.09
C THR A 99 -13.29 2.16 -5.97
N MET A 100 -12.55 2.32 -7.07
CA MET A 100 -11.09 2.30 -7.06
C MET A 100 -10.46 3.65 -6.72
N LEU A 101 -11.26 4.73 -6.70
CA LEU A 101 -10.79 6.09 -6.52
C LEU A 101 -10.08 6.32 -5.16
N PRO A 102 -10.53 5.76 -4.03
CA PRO A 102 -9.86 5.97 -2.74
C PRO A 102 -8.45 5.37 -2.67
N LEU A 103 -8.17 4.34 -3.47
CA LEU A 103 -6.84 3.70 -3.53
C LEU A 103 -5.76 4.63 -4.12
N ILE A 104 -6.19 5.60 -4.92
CA ILE A 104 -5.30 6.57 -5.59
C ILE A 104 -4.73 7.57 -4.59
N LEU A 105 -5.41 7.73 -3.45
CA LEU A 105 -5.22 8.85 -2.56
C LEU A 105 -4.15 8.52 -1.51
N PRO A 106 -3.03 9.25 -1.42
CA PRO A 106 -2.01 8.98 -0.41
C PRO A 106 -2.59 9.11 1.02
N PRO A 107 -2.28 8.21 1.97
CA PRO A 107 -2.90 8.19 3.31
C PRO A 107 -2.85 9.55 4.02
N ILE A 108 -1.70 10.22 3.98
CA ILE A 108 -1.52 11.56 4.58
C ILE A 108 -2.47 12.59 3.96
N VAL A 109 -2.62 12.60 2.64
CA VAL A 109 -3.55 13.51 1.95
C VAL A 109 -4.99 13.19 2.35
N GLY A 110 -5.29 11.92 2.61
CA GLY A 110 -6.63 11.44 2.97
C GLY A 110 -7.07 11.95 4.32
N VAL A 111 -6.23 11.74 5.32
CA VAL A 111 -6.52 12.23 6.66
C VAL A 111 -6.66 13.75 6.70
N LEU A 112 -5.83 14.50 5.96
CA LEU A 112 -5.97 15.97 5.87
C LEU A 112 -7.31 16.39 5.28
N GLY A 113 -7.70 15.81 4.15
CA GLY A 113 -8.96 16.12 3.51
C GLY A 113 -10.17 15.85 4.39
N PHE A 114 -10.13 14.73 5.13
CA PHE A 114 -11.15 14.45 6.13
C PHE A 114 -11.14 15.46 7.27
N VAL A 115 -9.98 15.87 7.78
CA VAL A 115 -9.88 16.85 8.86
C VAL A 115 -10.44 18.22 8.44
N PHE A 116 -10.24 18.67 7.20
CA PHE A 116 -10.82 19.93 6.72
C PHE A 116 -12.36 19.93 6.72
N ILE A 117 -12.98 18.80 6.39
CA ILE A 117 -14.45 18.71 6.27
C ILE A 117 -15.11 18.27 7.58
N LEU A 118 -14.55 17.25 8.24
CA LEU A 118 -15.12 16.55 9.41
C LEU A 118 -14.40 16.91 10.73
N GLY A 119 -13.35 17.71 10.70
CA GLY A 119 -12.68 18.20 11.91
C GLY A 119 -13.59 19.05 12.79
N ARG A 120 -13.10 19.41 13.99
CA ARG A 120 -13.88 20.19 14.98
C ARG A 120 -14.26 21.57 14.46
N ALA A 121 -13.38 22.20 13.68
CA ALA A 121 -13.61 23.46 12.98
C ALA A 121 -13.91 23.25 11.48
N GLY A 122 -14.22 22.01 11.07
CA GLY A 122 -14.46 21.66 9.68
C GLY A 122 -15.88 21.95 9.22
N THR A 123 -16.07 21.96 7.91
CA THR A 123 -17.33 22.28 7.22
C THR A 123 -18.58 21.70 7.87
N LEU A 124 -18.57 20.39 8.16
CA LEU A 124 -19.76 19.70 8.65
C LEU A 124 -20.16 20.19 10.04
N ASN A 125 -19.20 20.41 10.93
CA ASN A 125 -19.49 20.94 12.26
C ASN A 125 -20.05 22.35 12.18
N ILE A 126 -19.47 23.23 11.36
CA ILE A 126 -19.98 24.60 11.21
C ILE A 126 -21.40 24.61 10.65
N LEU A 127 -21.69 23.81 9.62
CA LEU A 127 -23.06 23.69 9.11
C LEU A 127 -24.05 23.15 10.15
N LEU A 128 -23.64 22.17 10.96
CA LEU A 128 -24.49 21.64 12.02
C LEU A 128 -24.74 22.67 13.13
N GLN A 129 -23.75 23.49 13.45
CA GLN A 129 -23.88 24.60 14.40
C GLN A 129 -24.81 25.69 13.85
N ASP A 130 -24.62 26.09 12.59
CA ASP A 130 -25.41 27.14 11.93
C ASP A 130 -26.88 26.72 11.72
N TRP A 131 -27.13 25.47 11.31
CA TRP A 131 -28.48 25.01 10.95
C TRP A 131 -29.25 24.40 12.10
N PHE A 132 -28.57 23.72 13.03
CA PHE A 132 -29.20 22.99 14.14
C PHE A 132 -28.87 23.59 15.52
N GLY A 133 -28.09 24.67 15.59
CA GLY A 133 -27.79 25.37 16.84
C GLY A 133 -26.94 24.56 17.83
N LEU A 134 -26.11 23.63 17.34
CA LEU A 134 -25.23 22.84 18.21
C LEU A 134 -24.25 23.76 18.95
N VAL A 135 -24.17 23.64 20.28
CA VAL A 135 -23.28 24.46 21.11
C VAL A 135 -21.83 23.97 21.05
N HIS A 136 -21.63 22.66 20.85
CA HIS A 136 -20.31 22.03 20.82
C HIS A 136 -20.13 21.23 19.53
N PRO A 137 -18.92 21.26 18.93
CA PRO A 137 -18.65 20.48 17.73
C PRO A 137 -18.65 18.97 18.06
N VAL A 138 -19.22 18.18 17.16
CA VAL A 138 -19.21 16.73 17.23
C VAL A 138 -17.82 16.23 16.81
N ASN A 139 -17.26 15.32 17.60
CA ASN A 139 -15.94 14.75 17.30
C ASN A 139 -16.04 13.59 16.29
N PHE A 140 -16.08 13.91 15.00
CA PHE A 140 -16.10 12.90 13.94
C PHE A 140 -14.73 12.25 13.68
N MET A 141 -13.62 12.97 13.94
CA MET A 141 -12.29 12.59 13.42
C MET A 141 -11.23 12.29 14.48
N TYR A 142 -11.21 12.96 15.63
CA TYR A 142 -10.06 12.85 16.53
C TYR A 142 -10.19 11.64 17.46
N GLY A 143 -9.19 10.77 17.45
CA GLY A 143 -9.21 9.51 18.20
C GLY A 143 -9.32 8.27 17.29
N MET A 144 -9.40 7.09 17.93
CA MET A 144 -9.35 5.79 17.25
C MET A 144 -10.43 5.60 16.19
N HIS A 145 -11.64 6.15 16.40
CA HIS A 145 -12.75 6.02 15.46
C HIS A 145 -12.49 6.76 14.15
N GLY A 146 -11.83 7.91 14.19
CA GLY A 146 -11.47 8.63 12.97
C GLY A 146 -10.33 7.95 12.23
N VAL A 147 -9.36 7.36 12.94
CA VAL A 147 -8.33 6.51 12.32
C VAL A 147 -9.00 5.36 11.60
N LEU A 148 -9.89 4.63 12.28
CA LEU A 148 -10.65 3.54 11.68
C LEU A 148 -11.49 3.99 10.48
N LEU A 149 -12.11 5.18 10.52
CA LEU A 149 -12.86 5.73 9.40
C LEU A 149 -11.96 5.94 8.17
N VAL A 150 -10.82 6.61 8.34
CA VAL A 150 -9.87 6.88 7.26
C VAL A 150 -9.34 5.58 6.67
N GLU A 151 -8.90 4.65 7.52
CA GLU A 151 -8.42 3.31 7.13
C GLU A 151 -9.50 2.55 6.36
N THR A 152 -10.74 2.56 6.86
CA THR A 152 -11.87 1.87 6.23
C THR A 152 -12.13 2.42 4.83
N VAL A 153 -12.24 3.75 4.68
CA VAL A 153 -12.53 4.39 3.40
C VAL A 153 -11.37 4.23 2.41
N HIS A 154 -10.13 4.28 2.89
CA HIS A 154 -8.96 4.15 2.05
C HIS A 154 -8.74 2.70 1.58
N LEU A 155 -8.99 1.71 2.44
CA LEU A 155 -8.62 0.30 2.20
C LEU A 155 -9.76 -0.62 1.76
N PHE A 156 -11.04 -0.23 1.88
CA PHE A 156 -12.13 -1.07 1.35
C PHE A 156 -12.02 -1.40 -0.15
N PRO A 157 -11.43 -0.57 -1.04
CA PRO A 157 -11.27 -0.94 -2.45
C PRO A 157 -10.34 -2.15 -2.62
N MET A 158 -9.29 -2.24 -1.80
CA MET A 158 -8.37 -3.39 -1.81
C MET A 158 -9.08 -4.67 -1.41
N MET A 159 -9.85 -4.62 -0.31
CA MET A 159 -10.71 -5.74 0.08
C MET A 159 -11.71 -6.10 -1.03
N THR A 160 -12.34 -5.09 -1.65
CA THR A 160 -13.28 -5.30 -2.76
C THR A 160 -12.61 -6.03 -3.92
N LEU A 161 -11.40 -5.63 -4.32
CA LEU A 161 -10.64 -6.27 -5.41
C LEU A 161 -10.32 -7.74 -5.14
N SER A 162 -9.81 -8.05 -3.94
CA SER A 162 -9.49 -9.43 -3.56
C SER A 162 -10.74 -10.32 -3.53
N ILE A 163 -11.87 -9.75 -3.10
CA ILE A 163 -13.17 -10.42 -3.11
C ILE A 163 -13.73 -10.57 -4.52
N LEU A 164 -13.61 -9.54 -5.37
CA LEU A 164 -14.04 -9.58 -6.77
C LEU A 164 -13.32 -10.69 -7.55
N ASP A 165 -11.98 -10.79 -7.41
CA ASP A 165 -11.18 -11.81 -8.08
C ASP A 165 -11.64 -13.23 -7.69
N SER A 166 -11.71 -13.50 -6.38
CA SER A 166 -12.15 -14.82 -5.88
C SER A 166 -13.61 -15.12 -6.21
N LEU A 167 -14.52 -14.17 -6.04
CA LEU A 167 -15.94 -14.33 -6.34
C LEU A 167 -16.18 -14.60 -7.84
N SER A 168 -15.38 -13.99 -8.71
CA SER A 168 -15.49 -14.19 -10.17
C SER A 168 -15.11 -15.61 -10.62
N LYS A 169 -14.34 -16.33 -9.80
CA LYS A 169 -13.92 -17.72 -10.03
C LYS A 169 -14.93 -18.75 -9.50
N VAL A 170 -15.88 -18.33 -8.66
CA VAL A 170 -16.93 -19.22 -8.11
C VAL A 170 -17.97 -19.53 -9.19
N ASP A 171 -18.02 -20.79 -9.63
CA ASP A 171 -19.00 -21.26 -10.61
C ASP A 171 -20.45 -21.06 -10.11
N PRO A 172 -21.29 -20.28 -10.83
CA PRO A 172 -22.72 -20.15 -10.54
C PRO A 172 -23.46 -21.49 -10.37
N SER A 173 -23.02 -22.55 -11.05
CA SER A 173 -23.66 -23.87 -11.00
C SER A 173 -23.70 -24.44 -9.57
N LEU A 174 -22.69 -24.17 -8.75
CA LEU A 174 -22.63 -24.60 -7.34
C LEU A 174 -23.70 -23.89 -6.49
N GLU A 175 -23.95 -22.60 -6.77
CA GLU A 175 -24.99 -21.83 -6.10
C GLU A 175 -26.40 -22.24 -6.55
N GLU A 176 -26.55 -22.63 -7.82
CA GLU A 176 -27.80 -23.13 -8.39
C GLU A 176 -28.14 -24.53 -7.90
N ALA A 177 -27.15 -25.43 -7.83
CA ALA A 177 -27.30 -26.76 -7.23
C ALA A 177 -27.69 -26.66 -5.76
N ALA A 178 -27.03 -25.78 -4.99
CA ALA A 178 -27.39 -25.49 -3.61
C ALA A 178 -28.84 -24.96 -3.51
N GLN A 179 -29.25 -24.10 -4.45
CA GLN A 179 -30.63 -23.61 -4.51
C GLN A 179 -31.64 -24.71 -4.84
N GLY A 180 -31.29 -25.66 -5.71
CA GLY A 180 -32.10 -26.83 -6.07
C GLY A 180 -32.36 -27.77 -4.89
N VAL A 181 -31.40 -27.93 -3.98
CA VAL A 181 -31.55 -28.70 -2.74
C VAL A 181 -32.08 -27.88 -1.55
N GLY A 182 -32.54 -26.65 -1.78
CA GLY A 182 -33.24 -25.83 -0.79
C GLY A 182 -32.39 -24.81 -0.02
N ALA A 183 -31.09 -24.66 -0.30
CA ALA A 183 -30.27 -23.62 0.30
C ALA A 183 -30.60 -22.23 -0.31
N LYS A 184 -31.00 -21.27 0.51
CA LYS A 184 -31.39 -19.92 0.07
C LYS A 184 -30.69 -18.83 0.90
N GLY A 185 -30.51 -17.65 0.29
CA GLY A 185 -30.02 -16.43 0.96
C GLY A 185 -28.71 -16.63 1.73
N TRP A 186 -28.71 -16.29 3.02
CA TRP A 186 -27.55 -16.38 3.91
C TRP A 186 -27.00 -17.80 4.05
N ARG A 187 -27.86 -18.83 4.07
CA ARG A 187 -27.38 -20.22 4.16
C ARG A 187 -26.50 -20.57 2.97
N ARG A 188 -26.91 -20.18 1.76
CA ARG A 188 -26.11 -20.40 0.55
C ARG A 188 -24.79 -19.63 0.60
N PHE A 189 -24.83 -18.37 1.05
CA PHE A 189 -23.63 -17.55 1.21
C PHE A 189 -22.62 -18.20 2.16
N PHE A 190 -23.00 -18.54 3.39
CA PHE A 190 -22.08 -19.09 4.39
C PHE A 190 -21.63 -20.53 4.11
N THR A 191 -22.44 -21.33 3.41
CA THR A 191 -22.11 -22.74 3.14
C THR A 191 -21.37 -22.95 1.82
N ILE A 192 -21.58 -22.12 0.81
CA ILE A 192 -20.99 -22.31 -0.53
C ILE A 192 -20.09 -21.13 -0.90
N THR A 193 -20.66 -19.93 -0.99
CA THR A 193 -19.97 -18.79 -1.57
C THR A 193 -18.78 -18.32 -0.72
N LEU A 194 -18.98 -18.12 0.59
CA LEU A 194 -17.93 -17.65 1.50
C LEU A 194 -16.77 -18.65 1.64
N PRO A 195 -16.99 -19.98 1.83
CA PRO A 195 -15.91 -20.97 1.85
C PRO A 195 -15.05 -20.96 0.58
N LEU A 196 -15.68 -20.85 -0.59
CA LEU A 196 -14.98 -20.81 -1.88
C LEU A 196 -14.25 -19.49 -2.12
N MET A 197 -14.76 -18.38 -1.60
CA MET A 197 -14.10 -17.08 -1.66
C MET A 197 -13.03 -16.88 -0.57
N THR A 198 -12.94 -17.78 0.41
CA THR A 198 -12.07 -17.59 1.58
C THR A 198 -10.60 -17.35 1.22
N PRO A 199 -10.00 -18.00 0.21
CA PRO A 199 -8.61 -17.70 -0.18
C PRO A 199 -8.39 -16.25 -0.62
N GLY A 200 -9.33 -15.69 -1.38
CA GLY A 200 -9.29 -14.28 -1.77
C GLY A 200 -9.58 -13.34 -0.61
N TYR A 201 -10.54 -13.70 0.26
CA TYR A 201 -10.83 -12.95 1.48
C TYR A 201 -9.62 -12.87 2.41
N VAL A 202 -8.93 -13.99 2.68
CA VAL A 202 -7.75 -14.00 3.57
C VAL A 202 -6.64 -13.15 2.98
N SER A 203 -6.39 -13.22 1.67
CA SER A 203 -5.41 -12.35 1.00
C SER A 203 -5.76 -10.87 1.17
N GLY A 204 -7.03 -10.49 0.96
CA GLY A 204 -7.49 -9.11 1.14
C GLY A 204 -7.44 -8.64 2.60
N ALA A 205 -7.92 -9.46 3.53
CA ALA A 205 -7.90 -9.19 4.97
C ALA A 205 -6.49 -8.99 5.48
N LEU A 206 -5.54 -9.81 5.01
CA LEU A 206 -4.13 -9.69 5.37
C LEU A 206 -3.55 -8.35 4.92
N LEU A 207 -3.79 -7.97 3.66
CA LEU A 207 -3.28 -6.70 3.12
C LEU A 207 -3.85 -5.51 3.88
N VAL A 208 -5.15 -5.50 4.16
CA VAL A 208 -5.80 -4.45 4.97
C VAL A 208 -5.16 -4.42 6.37
N PHE A 209 -5.04 -5.57 7.03
CA PHE A 209 -4.46 -5.64 8.36
C PHE A 209 -3.04 -5.08 8.38
N ILE A 210 -2.18 -5.52 7.46
CA ILE A 210 -0.78 -5.11 7.39
C ILE A 210 -0.68 -3.60 7.12
N TRP A 211 -1.47 -3.05 6.20
CA TRP A 211 -1.40 -1.63 5.85
C TRP A 211 -1.87 -0.74 6.99
N THR A 212 -3.00 -1.07 7.62
CA THR A 212 -3.49 -0.35 8.81
C THR A 212 -2.52 -0.48 9.98
N PHE A 213 -1.94 -1.67 10.18
CA PHE A 213 -1.01 -1.93 11.27
C PHE A 213 0.34 -1.19 11.08
N ALA A 214 0.71 -0.93 9.83
CA ALA A 214 1.92 -0.19 9.46
C ALA A 214 1.73 1.34 9.44
N ASP A 215 0.49 1.84 9.46
CA ASP A 215 0.25 3.27 9.35
C ASP A 215 0.55 3.99 10.67
N PHE A 216 1.37 5.02 10.58
CA PHE A 216 1.70 5.93 11.68
C PHE A 216 1.26 7.37 11.42
N ILE A 217 1.03 7.75 10.15
CA ILE A 217 0.74 9.15 9.82
C ILE A 217 -0.71 9.46 10.15
N THR A 218 -1.66 8.62 9.72
CA THR A 218 -3.08 8.85 10.00
C THR A 218 -3.36 8.95 11.51
N PRO A 219 -2.85 8.04 12.37
CA PRO A 219 -3.00 8.19 13.81
C PRO A 219 -2.39 9.48 14.37
N LEU A 220 -1.17 9.84 13.96
CA LEU A 220 -0.50 11.05 14.47
C LEU A 220 -1.28 12.32 14.12
N VAL A 221 -1.79 12.43 12.89
CA VAL A 221 -2.63 13.56 12.46
C VAL A 221 -3.94 13.64 13.27
N LEU A 222 -4.49 12.49 13.66
CA LEU A 222 -5.73 12.41 14.45
C LEU A 222 -5.50 12.40 15.98
N GLY A 223 -4.26 12.61 16.42
CA GLY A 223 -3.89 12.70 17.83
C GLY A 223 -3.83 11.35 18.57
N VAL A 224 -3.74 10.24 17.84
CA VAL A 224 -3.62 8.89 18.39
C VAL A 224 -2.15 8.47 18.36
N GLN A 225 -1.52 8.46 19.54
CA GLN A 225 -0.11 8.14 19.69
C GLN A 225 0.10 6.74 20.28
N ASP A 226 -0.89 6.15 20.92
CA ASP A 226 -0.81 4.86 21.62
C ASP A 226 -0.98 3.67 20.65
N LEU A 227 -0.26 3.69 19.54
CA LEU A 227 -0.18 2.59 18.56
C LEU A 227 1.30 2.32 18.24
N LEU A 228 1.63 1.08 17.89
CA LEU A 228 3.02 0.66 17.63
C LEU A 228 3.70 1.48 16.53
N ALA A 229 3.07 1.68 15.37
CA ALA A 229 3.71 2.39 14.27
C ALA A 229 3.99 3.89 14.60
N PRO A 230 3.03 4.67 15.17
CA PRO A 230 3.30 5.99 15.76
C PRO A 230 4.41 5.98 16.81
N GLN A 231 4.40 5.01 17.73
CA GLN A 231 5.43 4.91 18.77
C GLN A 231 6.83 4.59 18.20
N ALA A 232 6.92 3.74 17.17
CA ALA A 232 8.19 3.48 16.49
C ALA A 232 8.79 4.79 15.94
N TYR A 233 7.96 5.64 15.33
CA TYR A 233 8.38 6.95 14.85
C TYR A 233 8.79 7.89 15.99
N LEU A 234 7.90 8.11 16.96
CA LEU A 234 8.13 9.04 18.08
C LEU A 234 9.39 8.67 18.87
N ASN A 235 9.58 7.38 19.15
CA ASN A 235 10.72 6.91 19.91
C ASN A 235 12.04 7.07 19.17
N ILE A 236 12.07 6.84 17.85
CA ILE A 236 13.29 7.01 17.05
C ILE A 236 13.64 8.49 16.87
N MET A 237 12.64 9.37 16.80
CA MET A 237 12.87 10.82 16.76
C MET A 237 13.44 11.35 18.08
N GLN A 238 13.24 10.66 19.20
CA GLN A 238 13.84 10.99 20.50
C GLN A 238 15.25 10.39 20.67
N PHE A 239 16.16 10.68 19.75
CA PHE A 239 17.52 10.12 19.70
C PHE A 239 18.43 10.50 20.88
N VAL A 240 18.04 11.49 21.68
CA VAL A 240 18.77 11.91 22.89
C VAL A 240 18.60 10.89 24.02
N ASP A 241 17.40 10.33 24.17
CA ASP A 241 17.14 9.28 25.15
C ASP A 241 17.41 7.91 24.50
N ARG A 242 18.56 7.32 24.84
CA ARG A 242 18.99 6.03 24.30
C ARG A 242 18.02 4.90 24.61
N ARG A 243 17.34 4.95 25.76
CA ARG A 243 16.39 3.93 26.20
C ARG A 243 15.13 3.99 25.33
N ILE A 244 14.58 5.20 25.15
CA ILE A 244 13.41 5.41 24.29
C ILE A 244 13.74 5.07 22.83
N PHE A 245 14.87 5.57 22.32
CA PHE A 245 15.34 5.27 20.96
C PHE A 245 15.43 3.76 20.71
N ARG A 246 16.00 3.00 21.66
CA ARG A 246 16.08 1.55 21.56
C ARG A 246 14.71 0.90 21.52
N MET A 247 13.74 1.41 22.28
CA MET A 247 12.39 0.86 22.22
C MET A 247 11.73 1.07 20.85
N GLY A 248 12.06 2.14 20.13
CA GLY A 248 11.68 2.30 18.72
C GLY A 248 12.22 1.20 17.80
N ILE A 249 13.45 0.73 18.05
CA ILE A 249 14.05 -0.42 17.34
C ILE A 249 13.32 -1.72 17.72
N VAL A 250 13.03 -1.94 19.00
CA VAL A 250 12.29 -3.13 19.48
C VAL A 250 10.90 -3.18 18.87
N ILE A 251 10.17 -2.06 18.88
CA ILE A 251 8.86 -1.95 18.22
C ILE A 251 8.98 -2.30 16.74
N SER A 252 9.99 -1.76 16.04
CA SER A 252 10.23 -2.07 14.63
C SER A 252 10.52 -3.55 14.38
N ALA A 253 11.31 -4.18 15.25
CA ALA A 253 11.56 -5.62 15.19
C ALA A 253 10.26 -6.42 15.39
N LEU A 254 9.41 -6.04 16.35
CA LEU A 254 8.11 -6.65 16.58
C LEU A 254 7.16 -6.46 15.38
N LEU A 255 7.13 -5.28 14.78
CA LEU A 255 6.39 -4.98 13.56
C LEU A 255 6.80 -5.93 12.41
N VAL A 256 8.11 -6.14 12.22
CA VAL A 256 8.65 -7.09 11.22
C VAL A 256 8.27 -8.54 11.54
N VAL A 257 8.40 -8.96 12.81
CA VAL A 257 8.03 -10.33 13.24
C VAL A 257 6.56 -10.60 12.99
N LEU A 258 5.68 -9.67 13.34
CA LEU A 258 4.25 -9.79 13.11
C LEU A 258 3.95 -9.83 11.61
N ALA A 259 4.59 -8.97 10.80
CA ALA A 259 4.44 -9.02 9.35
C ALA A 259 4.85 -10.39 8.76
N ILE A 260 5.99 -10.94 9.19
CA ILE A 260 6.43 -12.29 8.80
C ILE A 260 5.40 -13.34 9.21
N PHE A 261 4.97 -13.31 10.48
CA PHE A 261 3.99 -14.25 11.01
C PHE A 261 2.70 -14.24 10.20
N PHE A 262 2.14 -13.05 9.94
CA PHE A 262 0.90 -12.89 9.19
C PHE A 262 1.04 -13.36 7.73
N VAL A 263 2.14 -13.02 7.06
CA VAL A 263 2.41 -13.50 5.69
C VAL A 263 2.51 -15.02 5.63
N LEU A 264 3.24 -15.63 6.56
CA LEU A 264 3.39 -17.09 6.61
C LEU A 264 2.05 -17.77 6.89
N ALA A 265 1.30 -17.28 7.89
CA ALA A 265 -0.03 -17.79 8.23
C ALA A 265 -0.99 -17.71 7.03
N ALA A 266 -0.97 -16.59 6.30
CA ALA A 266 -1.80 -16.44 5.11
C ALA A 266 -1.37 -17.38 3.98
N ARG A 267 -0.06 -17.51 3.73
CA ARG A 267 0.46 -18.40 2.69
C ARG A 267 0.07 -19.85 2.95
N GLU A 268 0.21 -20.33 4.19
CA GLU A 268 -0.20 -21.68 4.56
C GLU A 268 -1.71 -21.85 4.43
N TYR A 269 -2.50 -20.90 4.91
CA TYR A 269 -3.95 -20.97 4.83
C TYR A 269 -4.48 -20.98 3.39
N VAL A 270 -3.92 -20.13 2.52
CA VAL A 270 -4.29 -20.07 1.10
C VAL A 270 -3.87 -21.35 0.39
N ALA A 271 -2.67 -21.88 0.66
CA ALA A 271 -2.21 -23.14 0.07
C ALA A 271 -3.09 -24.34 0.44
N ILE A 272 -3.64 -24.37 1.66
CA ILE A 272 -4.56 -25.42 2.12
C ILE A 272 -5.92 -25.34 1.40
N LYS A 273 -6.35 -24.13 1.02
CA LYS A 273 -7.68 -23.85 0.47
C LYS A 273 -7.66 -23.48 -1.02
N ASP A 274 -6.61 -23.84 -1.76
CA ASP A 274 -6.54 -23.60 -3.20
C ASP A 274 -7.57 -24.48 -3.92
N TYR A 275 -8.82 -24.03 -3.95
CA TYR A 275 -9.90 -24.62 -4.73
C TYR A 275 -9.66 -24.25 -6.19
N SER A 276 -8.73 -24.93 -6.85
CA SER A 276 -8.40 -24.70 -8.25
C SER A 276 -9.58 -25.11 -9.15
N SER A 277 -10.59 -24.25 -9.30
CA SER A 277 -11.52 -24.32 -10.42
C SER A 277 -10.96 -23.46 -11.55
N LEU A 278 -10.24 -24.09 -12.48
CA LEU A 278 -9.71 -23.48 -13.72
C LEU A 278 -10.81 -22.99 -14.69
N ALA A 279 -12.08 -23.04 -14.30
CA ALA A 279 -13.21 -22.64 -15.13
C ALA A 279 -13.64 -21.20 -14.81
N TYR A 280 -13.25 -20.25 -15.66
CA TYR A 280 -13.96 -18.98 -15.75
C TYR A 280 -15.36 -19.23 -16.34
N SER A 281 -16.31 -19.59 -15.49
CA SER A 281 -17.72 -19.63 -15.86
C SER A 281 -18.21 -18.18 -16.00
N ARG A 282 -18.87 -17.85 -17.12
CA ARG A 282 -19.45 -16.52 -17.32
C ARG A 282 -20.58 -16.35 -16.32
N VAL A 283 -20.33 -15.62 -15.23
CA VAL A 283 -21.34 -15.36 -14.20
C VAL A 283 -22.52 -14.59 -14.83
N GLU A 284 -23.66 -15.26 -15.00
CA GLU A 284 -24.90 -14.60 -15.39
C GLU A 284 -25.36 -13.67 -14.28
N ARG A 285 -25.56 -12.40 -14.64
CA ARG A 285 -25.95 -11.37 -13.69
C ARG A 285 -27.45 -11.35 -13.55
N ARG A 286 -27.93 -11.28 -12.30
CA ARG A 286 -29.36 -11.20 -11.99
C ARG A 286 -29.79 -9.73 -12.00
N ARG A 287 -30.89 -9.41 -12.69
CA ARG A 287 -31.46 -8.05 -12.63
C ARG A 287 -32.14 -7.83 -11.28
N LEU A 288 -31.84 -6.72 -10.63
CA LEU A 288 -32.52 -6.32 -9.40
C LEU A 288 -33.91 -5.75 -9.72
N SER A 289 -34.89 -6.02 -8.86
CA SER A 289 -36.17 -5.29 -8.87
C SER A 289 -35.92 -3.79 -8.67
N ALA A 290 -36.74 -2.93 -9.28
CA ALA A 290 -36.53 -1.48 -9.29
C ALA A 290 -36.19 -0.88 -7.90
N GLY A 291 -36.94 -1.23 -6.85
CA GLY A 291 -36.66 -0.73 -5.50
C GLY A 291 -35.30 -1.15 -4.95
N LYS A 292 -34.90 -2.41 -5.14
CA LYS A 292 -33.58 -2.92 -4.73
C LYS A 292 -32.44 -2.33 -5.57
N ALA A 293 -32.69 -2.06 -6.85
CA ALA A 293 -31.72 -1.40 -7.72
C ALA A 293 -31.43 0.03 -7.24
N TRP A 294 -32.47 0.81 -6.92
CA TRP A 294 -32.28 2.16 -6.38
C TRP A 294 -31.70 2.17 -4.96
N LEU A 295 -32.00 1.17 -4.13
CA LEU A 295 -31.33 1.01 -2.84
C LEU A 295 -29.83 0.76 -3.02
N ALA A 296 -29.44 -0.09 -3.97
CA ALA A 296 -28.02 -0.34 -4.29
C ALA A 296 -27.34 0.93 -4.81
N VAL A 297 -28.00 1.68 -5.69
CA VAL A 297 -27.49 2.98 -6.17
C VAL A 297 -27.37 3.97 -5.01
N GLY A 298 -28.36 4.07 -4.13
CA GLY A 298 -28.31 4.96 -2.96
C GLY A 298 -27.17 4.63 -2.00
N PHE A 299 -26.99 3.34 -1.68
CA PHE A 299 -25.87 2.87 -0.86
C PHE A 299 -24.52 3.19 -1.49
N LEU A 300 -24.34 2.87 -2.77
CA LEU A 300 -23.08 3.12 -3.47
C LEU A 300 -22.81 4.62 -3.62
N SER A 301 -23.84 5.43 -3.91
CA SER A 301 -23.72 6.89 -3.97
C SER A 301 -23.30 7.47 -2.62
N ALA A 302 -23.91 7.03 -1.51
CA ALA A 302 -23.52 7.46 -0.17
C ALA A 302 -22.07 7.08 0.15
N LEU A 303 -21.67 5.85 -0.17
CA LEU A 303 -20.29 5.40 -0.01
C LEU A 303 -19.31 6.22 -0.86
N MET A 304 -19.66 6.54 -2.11
CA MET A 304 -18.84 7.37 -2.99
C MET A 304 -18.75 8.82 -2.50
N LEU A 305 -19.82 9.37 -1.92
CA LEU A 305 -19.80 10.70 -1.31
C LEU A 305 -18.84 10.75 -0.12
N VAL A 306 -18.93 9.79 0.80
CA VAL A 306 -17.98 9.68 1.93
C VAL A 306 -16.54 9.51 1.43
N SER A 307 -16.37 8.69 0.39
CA SER A 307 -15.07 8.43 -0.24
C SER A 307 -14.49 9.64 -0.99
N ALA A 308 -15.33 10.60 -1.38
CA ALA A 308 -14.96 11.82 -2.08
C ALA A 308 -14.62 12.99 -1.13
N ILE A 309 -14.95 12.87 0.16
CA ILE A 309 -14.66 13.88 1.19
C ILE A 309 -13.19 14.31 1.17
N PRO A 310 -12.19 13.40 1.21
CA PRO A 310 -10.80 13.84 1.30
C PRO A 310 -10.32 14.62 0.07
N GLN A 311 -10.78 14.25 -1.13
CA GLN A 311 -10.45 14.93 -2.39
C GLN A 311 -11.04 16.33 -2.41
N VAL A 312 -12.31 16.46 -2.02
CA VAL A 312 -12.99 17.76 -1.95
C VAL A 312 -12.33 18.64 -0.88
N GLY A 313 -12.06 18.08 0.30
CA GLY A 313 -11.40 18.78 1.40
C GLY A 313 -10.04 19.34 1.01
N VAL A 314 -9.17 18.50 0.44
CA VAL A 314 -7.83 18.91 0.00
C VAL A 314 -7.89 19.91 -1.15
N LEU A 315 -8.78 19.69 -2.13
CA LEU A 315 -8.92 20.61 -3.26
C LEU A 315 -9.38 22.00 -2.80
N LEU A 316 -10.38 22.09 -1.92
CA LEU A 316 -10.82 23.37 -1.36
C LEU A 316 -9.75 24.02 -0.50
N ALA A 317 -9.00 23.25 0.29
CA ALA A 317 -7.93 23.80 1.14
C ALA A 317 -6.75 24.33 0.33
N ALA A 318 -6.44 23.70 -0.81
CA ALA A 318 -5.34 24.08 -1.68
C ALA A 318 -5.56 25.43 -2.38
N VAL A 319 -6.82 25.83 -2.61
CA VAL A 319 -7.17 27.12 -3.21
C VAL A 319 -7.79 28.10 -2.21
N GLY A 320 -8.18 27.63 -1.03
CA GLY A 320 -9.01 28.37 -0.09
C GLY A 320 -8.23 29.21 0.92
N ARG A 321 -8.69 30.45 1.15
CA ARG A 321 -8.26 31.33 2.24
C ARG A 321 -9.40 31.63 3.20
N GLY A 322 -9.04 31.82 4.47
CA GLY A 322 -10.00 32.10 5.54
C GLY A 322 -10.93 30.93 5.85
N TRP A 323 -10.51 29.69 5.57
CA TRP A 323 -11.31 28.49 5.86
C TRP A 323 -11.12 28.03 7.30
N SER A 324 -11.52 28.90 8.23
CA SER A 324 -11.51 28.63 9.66
C SER A 324 -12.81 29.16 10.24
N LEU A 325 -13.56 28.29 10.93
CA LEU A 325 -14.88 28.62 11.47
C LEU A 325 -15.91 29.06 10.41
N THR A 326 -15.69 28.69 9.14
CA THR A 326 -16.63 28.90 8.05
C THR A 326 -16.91 27.56 7.36
N PRO A 327 -18.12 27.34 6.80
CA PRO A 327 -18.42 26.10 6.10
C PRO A 327 -17.49 25.84 4.91
N ILE A 328 -17.14 26.88 4.17
CA ILE A 328 -16.29 26.82 2.97
C ILE A 328 -15.27 27.96 3.00
N PRO A 329 -14.20 27.89 2.19
CA PRO A 329 -13.27 29.01 2.06
C PRO A 329 -13.98 30.30 1.65
N VAL A 330 -13.56 31.41 2.26
CA VAL A 330 -14.14 32.75 2.01
C VAL A 330 -13.55 33.37 0.74
N HIS A 331 -12.27 33.12 0.49
CA HIS A 331 -11.56 33.59 -0.70
C HIS A 331 -10.86 32.44 -1.40
N TYR A 332 -10.68 32.57 -2.71
CA TYR A 332 -10.00 31.59 -3.55
C TYR A 332 -8.76 32.21 -4.19
N THR A 333 -7.64 31.50 -4.16
CA THR A 333 -6.33 31.95 -4.67
C THR A 333 -5.53 30.77 -5.21
N TRP A 334 -4.55 31.07 -6.07
CA TRP A 334 -3.56 30.11 -6.57
C TRP A 334 -2.21 30.22 -5.86
N GLU A 335 -2.08 31.13 -4.90
CA GLU A 335 -0.81 31.45 -4.22
C GLU A 335 -0.16 30.21 -3.57
N PHE A 336 -0.95 29.29 -2.99
CA PHE A 336 -0.37 28.09 -2.39
C PHE A 336 0.24 27.15 -3.43
N PHE A 337 -0.29 27.11 -4.65
CA PHE A 337 0.34 26.39 -5.76
C PHE A 337 1.62 27.09 -6.22
N GLU A 338 1.63 28.43 -6.24
CA GLU A 338 2.82 29.23 -6.55
C GLU A 338 3.94 28.96 -5.53
N GLN A 339 3.63 29.03 -4.23
CA GLN A 339 4.58 28.75 -3.15
C GLN A 339 5.19 27.35 -3.31
N VAL A 340 4.37 26.31 -3.47
CA VAL A 340 4.90 24.94 -3.51
C VAL A 340 5.58 24.59 -4.84
N SER A 341 5.20 25.24 -5.94
CA SER A 341 5.72 24.92 -7.29
C SER A 341 6.85 25.83 -7.75
N ILE A 342 6.97 27.04 -7.20
CA ILE A 342 7.97 28.04 -7.59
C ILE A 342 8.95 28.32 -6.45
N GLU A 343 8.46 28.52 -5.22
CA GLU A 343 9.33 28.85 -4.08
C GLU A 343 9.99 27.59 -3.47
N THR A 344 9.25 26.48 -3.40
CA THR A 344 9.76 25.19 -2.91
C THR A 344 9.62 24.03 -3.92
N PRO A 345 10.09 24.18 -5.17
CA PRO A 345 9.89 23.19 -6.23
C PRO A 345 10.58 21.85 -5.96
N LYS A 346 11.56 21.84 -5.05
CA LYS A 346 12.38 20.67 -4.72
C LYS A 346 11.54 19.48 -4.30
N PHE A 347 10.47 19.66 -3.52
CA PHE A 347 9.57 18.57 -3.15
C PHE A 347 9.05 17.80 -4.37
N ILE A 348 8.62 18.55 -5.40
CA ILE A 348 8.07 17.99 -6.64
C ILE A 348 9.19 17.36 -7.47
N VAL A 349 10.25 18.11 -7.76
CA VAL A 349 11.37 17.65 -8.61
C VAL A 349 12.01 16.39 -8.03
N ASN A 350 12.38 16.40 -6.75
CA ASN A 350 12.97 15.26 -6.07
C ASN A 350 12.05 14.04 -6.10
N SER A 351 10.74 14.23 -5.96
CA SER A 351 9.77 13.13 -6.03
C SER A 351 9.81 12.44 -7.39
N PHE A 352 9.77 13.19 -8.49
CA PHE A 352 9.84 12.63 -9.84
C PHE A 352 11.19 11.97 -10.11
N VAL A 353 12.30 12.63 -9.74
CA VAL A 353 13.65 12.09 -9.92
C VAL A 353 13.83 10.79 -9.15
N PHE A 354 13.49 10.75 -7.86
CA PHE A 354 13.70 9.57 -7.03
C PHE A 354 12.75 8.43 -7.36
N CYS A 355 11.48 8.72 -7.68
CA CYS A 355 10.56 7.68 -8.14
C CYS A 355 10.98 7.14 -9.52
N GLY A 356 11.47 7.99 -10.42
CA GLY A 356 12.01 7.57 -11.71
C GLY A 356 13.22 6.64 -11.56
N LEU A 357 14.20 7.04 -10.74
CA LEU A 357 15.37 6.21 -10.43
C LEU A 357 14.99 4.90 -9.74
N ALA A 358 14.04 4.94 -8.81
CA ALA A 358 13.53 3.75 -8.14
C ALA A 358 12.91 2.76 -9.13
N VAL A 359 12.06 3.25 -10.05
CA VAL A 359 11.44 2.42 -11.08
C VAL A 359 12.48 1.84 -12.03
N LEU A 360 13.51 2.61 -12.42
CA LEU A 360 14.61 2.09 -13.24
C LEU A 360 15.31 0.92 -12.53
N MET A 361 15.61 1.06 -11.24
CA MET A 361 16.17 -0.04 -10.45
C MET A 361 15.22 -1.24 -10.34
N CYS A 362 13.93 -1.00 -10.11
CA CYS A 362 12.91 -2.04 -10.10
C CYS A 362 12.82 -2.79 -11.45
N LEU A 363 12.98 -2.11 -12.58
CA LEU A 363 12.97 -2.75 -13.90
C LEU A 363 14.23 -3.57 -14.14
N VAL A 364 15.39 -3.01 -13.81
CA VAL A 364 16.70 -3.67 -13.98
C VAL A 364 16.82 -4.93 -13.14
N ILE A 365 16.25 -4.94 -11.94
CA ILE A 365 16.35 -6.07 -10.99
C ILE A 365 15.11 -6.97 -11.08
N GLY A 366 13.93 -6.36 -11.09
CA GLY A 366 12.65 -7.06 -10.96
C GLY A 366 12.23 -7.84 -12.20
N VAL A 367 12.50 -7.34 -13.41
CA VAL A 367 12.15 -8.08 -14.64
C VAL A 367 13.01 -9.36 -14.77
N PRO A 368 14.35 -9.31 -14.62
CA PRO A 368 15.16 -10.53 -14.60
C PRO A 368 14.80 -11.47 -13.44
N MET A 369 14.50 -10.93 -12.25
CA MET A 369 14.08 -11.73 -11.11
C MET A 369 12.77 -12.48 -11.39
N ALA A 370 11.77 -11.81 -11.98
CA ALA A 370 10.53 -12.44 -12.42
C ALA A 370 10.76 -13.52 -13.47
N TRP A 371 11.67 -13.29 -14.43
CA TRP A 371 12.05 -14.29 -15.42
C TRP A 371 12.71 -15.52 -14.77
N ILE A 372 13.63 -15.33 -13.82
CA ILE A 372 14.24 -16.44 -13.05
C ILE A 372 13.17 -17.25 -12.33
N MET A 373 12.23 -16.58 -11.66
CA MET A 373 11.13 -17.22 -10.93
C MET A 373 10.18 -18.01 -11.84
N ALA A 374 9.89 -17.50 -13.05
CA ALA A 374 8.93 -18.10 -13.99
C ALA A 374 9.53 -19.17 -14.90
N ARG A 375 10.79 -19.01 -15.33
CA ARG A 375 11.39 -19.81 -16.42
C ARG A 375 12.50 -20.75 -15.97
N THR A 376 12.99 -20.65 -14.74
CA THR A 376 14.16 -21.43 -14.30
C THR A 376 13.89 -22.27 -13.06
N ARG A 377 14.73 -23.30 -12.87
CA ARG A 377 14.82 -24.10 -11.64
C ARG A 377 16.05 -23.69 -10.81
N ALA A 378 16.46 -22.42 -10.87
CA ALA A 378 17.63 -21.94 -10.15
C ALA A 378 17.47 -22.18 -8.63
N PRO A 379 18.55 -22.56 -7.91
CA PRO A 379 18.52 -22.68 -6.47
C PRO A 379 18.14 -21.32 -5.85
N GLY A 380 17.37 -21.34 -4.77
CA GLY A 380 16.92 -20.12 -4.09
C GLY A 380 15.75 -19.37 -4.76
N ARG A 381 15.18 -19.85 -5.87
CA ARG A 381 13.99 -19.21 -6.50
C ARG A 381 12.80 -19.02 -5.54
N GLY A 382 12.58 -19.98 -4.63
CA GLY A 382 11.52 -19.90 -3.64
C GLY A 382 11.80 -18.86 -2.56
N ALA A 383 13.09 -18.67 -2.22
CA ALA A 383 13.51 -17.62 -1.31
C ALA A 383 13.37 -16.23 -1.96
N MET A 384 13.62 -16.09 -3.27
CA MET A 384 13.32 -14.85 -4.02
C MET A 384 11.84 -14.47 -3.96
N ASP A 385 10.93 -15.44 -4.15
CA ASP A 385 9.49 -15.21 -4.05
C ASP A 385 9.06 -14.85 -2.62
N ALA A 386 9.59 -15.57 -1.63
CA ALA A 386 9.34 -15.31 -0.22
C ALA A 386 9.83 -13.92 0.20
N LEU A 387 11.03 -13.50 -0.22
CA LEU A 387 11.60 -12.18 0.06
C LEU A 387 10.78 -11.08 -0.61
N THR A 388 10.39 -11.26 -1.87
CA THR A 388 9.51 -10.32 -2.59
C THR A 388 8.19 -10.10 -1.83
N THR A 389 7.61 -11.20 -1.35
CA THR A 389 6.34 -11.16 -0.60
C THR A 389 6.54 -10.52 0.78
N LEU A 390 7.65 -10.83 1.45
CA LEU A 390 8.01 -10.25 2.73
C LEU A 390 8.21 -8.73 2.65
N ILE A 391 8.87 -8.23 1.61
CA ILE A 391 9.09 -6.79 1.38
C ILE A 391 7.76 -6.01 1.35
N LEU A 392 6.70 -6.58 0.75
CA LEU A 392 5.38 -5.94 0.73
C LEU A 392 4.74 -5.84 2.12
N ALA A 393 5.06 -6.78 2.99
CA ALA A 393 4.45 -6.90 4.30
C ALA A 393 5.16 -6.07 5.37
N ILE A 394 6.45 -5.79 5.20
CA ILE A 394 7.23 -5.07 6.21
C ILE A 394 6.75 -3.61 6.29
N PRO A 395 6.38 -3.11 7.49
CA PRO A 395 5.99 -1.73 7.69
C PRO A 395 7.08 -0.74 7.28
N GLY A 396 6.67 0.36 6.64
CA GLY A 396 7.62 1.36 6.14
C GLY A 396 8.45 2.04 7.23
N THR A 397 7.86 2.21 8.42
CA THR A 397 8.56 2.68 9.62
C THR A 397 9.73 1.76 9.97
N ALA A 398 9.48 0.45 10.03
CA ALA A 398 10.49 -0.55 10.29
C ALA A 398 11.58 -0.57 9.20
N VAL A 399 11.23 -0.43 7.91
CA VAL A 399 12.24 -0.32 6.83
C VAL A 399 13.09 0.94 6.99
N GLY A 400 12.48 2.09 7.27
CA GLY A 400 13.20 3.35 7.46
C GLY A 400 14.21 3.26 8.61
N ILE A 401 13.75 2.73 9.75
CA ILE A 401 14.59 2.49 10.93
C ILE A 401 15.69 1.47 10.61
N ALA A 402 15.38 0.43 9.83
CA ALA A 402 16.35 -0.58 9.44
C ALA A 402 17.49 0.02 8.63
N TYR A 403 17.16 0.88 7.67
CA TYR A 403 18.14 1.55 6.84
C TYR A 403 19.01 2.53 7.64
N ILE A 404 18.42 3.28 8.59
CA ILE A 404 19.21 4.11 9.51
C ILE A 404 20.20 3.23 10.27
N ARG A 405 19.75 2.13 10.86
CA ARG A 405 20.61 1.27 11.68
C ARG A 405 21.67 0.53 10.87
N ALA A 406 21.34 0.17 9.64
CA ALA A 406 22.18 -0.61 8.75
C ALA A 406 23.24 0.21 8.06
N PHE A 407 22.93 1.42 7.60
CA PHE A 407 23.82 2.18 6.73
C PHE A 407 24.32 3.50 7.31
N ASN A 408 24.16 3.71 8.62
CA ASN A 408 24.75 4.84 9.33
C ASN A 408 26.19 4.56 9.79
N PHE A 409 27.01 4.03 8.88
CA PHE A 409 28.45 3.85 9.04
C PHE A 409 29.15 4.37 7.77
N PRO A 410 30.36 4.94 7.88
CA PRO A 410 31.07 5.48 6.71
C PRO A 410 31.33 4.37 5.69
N LEU A 411 30.86 4.57 4.46
CA LEU A 411 31.04 3.58 3.40
C LEU A 411 32.52 3.47 3.03
N PRO A 412 33.01 2.25 2.73
CA PRO A 412 34.35 2.08 2.18
C PRO A 412 34.51 2.96 0.94
N LEU A 413 35.61 3.69 0.83
CA LEU A 413 35.99 4.60 -0.28
C LEU A 413 35.36 5.99 -0.29
N ILE A 414 34.21 6.22 0.38
CA ILE A 414 33.50 7.51 0.31
C ILE A 414 33.55 8.25 1.67
N ASP A 415 33.91 7.56 2.76
CA ASP A 415 34.00 8.07 4.15
C ASP A 415 32.74 8.81 4.64
N LEU A 416 31.62 8.62 3.95
CA LEU A 416 30.30 9.17 4.27
C LEU A 416 29.31 8.02 4.41
N PRO A 417 28.41 8.04 5.41
CA PRO A 417 27.39 7.02 5.53
C PRO A 417 26.37 7.15 4.39
N LEU A 418 25.77 6.02 3.98
CA LEU A 418 24.72 6.03 2.95
C LEU A 418 23.53 6.87 3.40
N THR A 419 23.24 6.90 4.71
CA THR A 419 22.20 7.74 5.32
C THR A 419 22.45 9.23 5.11
N GLY A 420 23.69 9.64 4.85
CA GLY A 420 24.06 11.02 4.49
C GLY A 420 24.02 11.31 2.99
N MET A 421 23.64 10.34 2.15
CA MET A 421 23.60 10.47 0.69
C MET A 421 22.16 10.46 0.18
N TRP A 422 21.83 11.37 -0.75
CA TRP A 422 20.51 11.44 -1.37
C TRP A 422 20.08 10.14 -2.06
N VAL A 423 21.05 9.31 -2.51
CA VAL A 423 20.81 8.05 -3.22
C VAL A 423 20.11 7.00 -2.35
N ILE A 424 20.10 7.15 -1.02
CA ILE A 424 19.37 6.26 -0.12
C ILE A 424 17.86 6.27 -0.38
N LEU A 425 17.31 7.42 -0.81
CA LEU A 425 15.90 7.59 -1.08
C LEU A 425 15.42 6.76 -2.29
N PRO A 426 15.99 6.89 -3.50
CA PRO A 426 15.59 6.01 -4.61
C PRO A 426 15.92 4.54 -4.32
N LEU A 427 16.95 4.21 -3.52
CA LEU A 427 17.26 2.83 -3.14
C LEU A 427 16.19 2.20 -2.24
N VAL A 428 15.77 2.88 -1.17
CA VAL A 428 14.72 2.36 -0.28
C VAL A 428 13.38 2.25 -1.01
N LEU A 429 13.08 3.20 -1.90
CA LEU A 429 11.90 3.15 -2.77
C LEU A 429 11.97 1.94 -3.71
N ALA A 430 13.11 1.71 -4.36
CA ALA A 430 13.29 0.56 -5.24
C ALA A 430 13.11 -0.76 -4.50
N VAL A 431 13.71 -0.92 -3.33
CA VAL A 431 13.51 -2.13 -2.51
C VAL A 431 12.03 -2.32 -2.20
N ARG A 432 11.36 -1.29 -1.68
CA ARG A 432 9.96 -1.42 -1.26
C ARG A 432 8.99 -1.62 -2.42
N ARG A 433 9.32 -1.16 -3.62
CA ARG A 433 8.45 -1.26 -4.81
C ARG A 433 8.86 -2.34 -5.80
N LEU A 434 10.01 -2.99 -5.60
CA LEU A 434 10.45 -4.16 -6.38
C LEU A 434 9.33 -5.20 -6.58
N PRO A 435 8.51 -5.53 -5.55
CA PRO A 435 7.49 -6.57 -5.69
C PRO A 435 6.43 -6.30 -6.74
N TYR A 436 6.02 -5.04 -6.96
CA TYR A 436 5.01 -4.71 -7.96
C TYR A 436 5.52 -4.98 -9.38
N THR A 437 6.79 -4.63 -9.65
CA THR A 437 7.45 -4.90 -10.93
C THR A 437 7.70 -6.40 -11.13
N VAL A 438 8.13 -7.12 -10.09
CA VAL A 438 8.30 -8.57 -10.14
C VAL A 438 6.96 -9.26 -10.43
N ARG A 439 5.90 -8.96 -9.67
CA ARG A 439 4.57 -9.59 -9.82
C ARG A 439 3.94 -9.28 -11.17
N GLY A 440 3.97 -8.03 -11.61
CA GLY A 440 3.43 -7.62 -12.92
C GLY A 440 4.16 -8.25 -14.11
N SER A 441 5.48 -8.43 -13.99
CA SER A 441 6.27 -9.12 -15.03
C SER A 441 6.06 -10.63 -14.99
N TYR A 442 6.02 -11.21 -13.79
CA TYR A 442 5.80 -12.64 -13.57
C TYR A 442 4.44 -13.11 -14.11
N SER A 443 3.36 -12.38 -13.83
CA SER A 443 2.01 -12.74 -14.31
C SER A 443 1.92 -12.74 -15.83
N SER A 444 2.58 -11.80 -16.49
CA SER A 444 2.63 -11.75 -17.96
C SER A 444 3.51 -12.85 -18.56
N LEU A 445 4.59 -13.22 -17.89
CA LEU A 445 5.43 -14.36 -18.30
C LEU A 445 4.68 -15.69 -18.26
N LEU A 446 3.77 -15.89 -17.30
CA LEU A 446 2.94 -17.09 -17.23
C LEU A 446 1.99 -17.25 -18.43
N LEU A 447 1.58 -16.14 -19.06
CA LEU A 447 0.71 -16.15 -20.24
C LEU A 447 1.47 -16.49 -21.54
N VAL A 448 2.78 -16.27 -21.58
CA VAL A 448 3.62 -16.54 -22.76
C VAL A 448 4.14 -17.97 -22.69
N HIS A 449 3.86 -18.76 -23.73
CA HIS A 449 4.28 -20.16 -23.78
C HIS A 449 5.82 -20.30 -23.90
N PRO A 450 6.48 -21.21 -23.16
CA PRO A 450 7.94 -21.37 -23.18
C PRO A 450 8.54 -21.68 -24.56
N SER A 451 7.76 -22.31 -25.45
CA SER A 451 8.21 -22.67 -26.81
C SER A 451 8.70 -21.49 -27.65
N MET A 452 8.25 -20.26 -27.36
CA MET A 452 8.74 -19.06 -28.03
C MET A 452 10.23 -18.80 -27.75
N GLU A 453 10.66 -19.05 -26.50
CA GLU A 453 12.05 -18.90 -26.08
C GLU A 453 12.91 -20.07 -26.58
N GLU A 454 12.35 -21.29 -26.59
CA GLU A 454 13.00 -22.50 -27.11
C GLU A 454 13.23 -22.43 -28.62
N ALA A 455 12.25 -21.92 -29.39
CA ALA A 455 12.40 -21.72 -30.83
C ALA A 455 13.55 -20.76 -31.16
N ALA A 456 13.67 -19.65 -30.41
CA ALA A 456 14.78 -18.73 -30.56
C ALA A 456 16.13 -19.37 -30.22
N ALA A 457 16.18 -20.18 -29.14
CA ALA A 457 17.39 -20.92 -28.78
C ALA A 457 17.79 -21.95 -29.85
N ASN A 458 16.82 -22.63 -30.48
CA ASN A 458 17.05 -23.61 -31.53
C ASN A 458 17.68 -23.01 -32.80
N VAL A 459 17.36 -21.75 -33.13
CA VAL A 459 17.99 -21.02 -34.25
C VAL A 459 19.29 -20.30 -33.85
N GLY A 460 19.85 -20.61 -32.68
CA GLY A 460 21.15 -20.11 -32.23
C GLY A 460 21.12 -18.80 -31.44
N ALA A 461 19.95 -18.28 -31.04
CA ALA A 461 19.88 -17.10 -30.18
C ALA A 461 20.34 -17.44 -28.75
N GLY A 462 21.33 -16.69 -28.24
CA GLY A 462 21.78 -16.81 -26.86
C GLY A 462 20.76 -16.26 -25.86
N LYS A 463 20.85 -16.66 -24.58
CA LYS A 463 19.86 -16.33 -23.52
C LYS A 463 19.51 -14.84 -23.42
N LEU A 464 20.51 -13.96 -23.43
CA LEU A 464 20.28 -12.50 -23.34
C LEU A 464 19.57 -11.97 -24.58
N ARG A 465 19.91 -12.51 -25.76
CA ARG A 465 19.27 -12.14 -27.03
C ARG A 465 17.82 -12.64 -27.07
N THR A 466 17.57 -13.88 -26.69
CA THR A 466 16.21 -14.43 -26.54
C THR A 466 15.39 -13.60 -25.56
N PHE A 467 15.94 -13.25 -24.41
CA PHE A 467 15.26 -12.44 -23.41
C PHE A 467 14.89 -11.05 -23.96
N ARG A 468 15.85 -10.34 -24.57
CA ARG A 468 15.65 -8.98 -25.07
C ARG A 468 14.77 -8.93 -26.32
N ASP A 469 14.93 -9.86 -27.24
CA ASP A 469 14.31 -9.80 -28.58
C ASP A 469 12.96 -10.55 -28.62
N ILE A 470 12.73 -11.53 -27.73
CA ILE A 470 11.50 -12.33 -27.69
C ILE A 470 10.71 -12.11 -26.40
N THR A 471 11.33 -12.38 -25.25
CA THR A 471 10.60 -12.38 -23.97
C THR A 471 10.11 -10.99 -23.60
N VAL A 472 10.99 -9.98 -23.57
CA VAL A 472 10.65 -8.60 -23.18
C VAL A 472 9.57 -8.01 -24.10
N PRO A 473 9.65 -8.10 -25.45
CA PRO A 473 8.60 -7.61 -26.33
C PRO A 473 7.26 -8.34 -26.19
N LEU A 474 7.24 -9.60 -25.75
CA LEU A 474 5.97 -10.31 -25.52
C LEU A 474 5.33 -9.92 -24.18
N VAL A 475 6.14 -9.62 -23.16
CA VAL A 475 5.65 -9.29 -21.80
C VAL A 475 5.71 -7.80 -21.46
N TRP A 476 6.03 -6.93 -22.42
CA TRP A 476 6.27 -5.49 -22.19
C TRP A 476 5.11 -4.78 -21.48
N LYS A 477 3.86 -5.18 -21.76
CA LYS A 477 2.68 -4.62 -21.10
C LYS A 477 2.69 -4.91 -19.60
N GLY A 478 3.02 -6.15 -19.22
CA GLY A 478 3.17 -6.53 -17.81
C GLY A 478 4.30 -5.77 -17.11
N ILE A 479 5.43 -5.63 -17.79
CA ILE A 479 6.59 -4.86 -17.30
C ILE A 479 6.19 -3.39 -17.07
N LEU A 480 5.54 -2.77 -18.06
CA LEU A 480 5.12 -1.37 -17.97
C LEU A 480 4.10 -1.17 -16.85
N VAL A 481 3.10 -2.04 -16.75
CA VAL A 481 2.09 -1.97 -15.70
C VAL A 481 2.75 -2.11 -14.33
N GLY A 482 3.60 -3.12 -14.14
CA GLY A 482 4.35 -3.31 -12.90
C GLY A 482 5.27 -2.13 -12.57
N GLY A 483 5.92 -1.51 -13.56
CA GLY A 483 6.75 -0.32 -13.39
C GLY A 483 5.95 0.94 -13.03
N LEU A 484 4.80 1.16 -13.67
CA LEU A 484 3.91 2.29 -13.37
C LEU A 484 3.27 2.14 -11.99
N PHE A 485 2.90 0.93 -11.56
CA PHE A 485 2.46 0.68 -10.19
C PHE A 485 3.57 0.97 -9.17
N SER A 486 4.81 0.55 -9.46
CA SER A 486 5.98 0.93 -8.64
C SER A 486 6.15 2.45 -8.57
N PHE A 487 5.93 3.17 -9.67
CA PHE A 487 6.00 4.63 -9.70
C PHE A 487 4.92 5.28 -8.82
N ILE A 488 3.65 4.93 -9.04
CA ILE A 488 2.50 5.47 -8.30
C ILE A 488 2.66 5.23 -6.80
N THR A 489 3.00 4.00 -6.42
CA THR A 489 3.18 3.64 -5.01
C THR A 489 4.44 4.28 -4.42
N SER A 490 5.51 4.51 -5.20
CA SER A 490 6.69 5.27 -4.74
C SER A 490 6.35 6.73 -4.43
N LEU A 491 5.52 7.38 -5.24
CA LEU A 491 5.11 8.77 -5.02
C LEU A 491 4.31 8.95 -3.72
N GLN A 492 3.56 7.92 -3.32
CA GLN A 492 2.77 7.91 -2.09
C GLN A 492 3.60 7.50 -0.85
N GLU A 493 4.87 7.13 -1.04
CA GLU A 493 5.68 6.57 0.03
C GLU A 493 6.22 7.65 0.98
N ALA A 494 5.61 7.74 2.16
CA ALA A 494 6.02 8.63 3.24
C ALA A 494 6.76 7.91 4.37
N SER A 495 6.46 6.63 4.59
CA SER A 495 6.78 5.94 5.83
C SER A 495 8.25 5.62 6.00
N ALA A 496 8.93 5.13 4.96
CA ALA A 496 10.38 4.92 5.05
C ALA A 496 11.16 6.21 4.73
N THR A 497 10.63 7.02 3.82
CA THR A 497 11.30 8.23 3.32
C THR A 497 11.41 9.30 4.39
N ILE A 498 10.41 9.47 5.28
CA ILE A 498 10.49 10.45 6.38
C ILE A 498 11.70 10.21 7.30
N PHE A 499 12.07 8.95 7.55
CA PHE A 499 13.24 8.63 8.38
C PHE A 499 14.58 8.88 7.67
N LEU A 500 14.60 8.81 6.34
CA LEU A 500 15.82 8.84 5.52
C LEU A 500 15.99 10.15 4.76
N THR A 501 15.06 11.09 4.93
CA THR A 501 15.08 12.36 4.22
C THR A 501 16.22 13.22 4.73
N LEU A 502 16.93 13.84 3.78
CA LEU A 502 18.03 14.75 4.02
C LEU A 502 17.62 16.16 3.63
N GLY A 503 18.18 17.17 4.30
CA GLY A 503 17.94 18.57 3.97
C GLY A 503 18.24 18.87 2.49
N GLY A 504 17.26 19.43 1.77
CA GLY A 504 17.33 19.73 0.33
C GLY A 504 16.96 18.58 -0.60
N TRP A 505 16.72 17.38 -0.07
CA TRP A 505 16.36 16.17 -0.82
C TRP A 505 14.97 15.64 -0.44
N GLU A 506 14.09 16.52 0.02
CA GLU A 506 12.76 16.15 0.49
C GLU A 506 11.83 15.83 -0.68
N MET A 507 10.93 14.85 -0.49
CA MET A 507 9.87 14.50 -1.43
C MET A 507 8.51 15.11 -1.02
N ILE A 508 7.52 15.08 -1.91
CA ILE A 508 6.16 15.59 -1.68
C ILE A 508 5.57 15.04 -0.36
N PRO A 509 5.61 13.74 -0.05
CA PRO A 509 5.01 13.25 1.19
C PRO A 509 5.65 13.84 2.46
N PHE A 510 6.97 14.09 2.44
CA PHE A 510 7.66 14.77 3.52
C PHE A 510 7.25 16.25 3.63
N GLY A 511 7.09 16.93 2.47
CA GLY A 511 6.62 18.30 2.41
C GLY A 511 5.21 18.46 2.98
N ILE A 512 4.28 17.57 2.61
CA ILE A 512 2.91 17.56 3.15
C ILE A 512 2.95 17.40 4.68
N PHE A 513 3.75 16.46 5.18
CA PHE A 513 3.89 16.21 6.61
C PHE A 513 4.48 17.41 7.37
N THR A 514 5.53 18.03 6.83
CA THR A 514 6.18 19.19 7.46
C THR A 514 5.30 20.42 7.44
N PHE A 515 4.64 20.72 6.32
CA PHE A 515 3.69 21.83 6.24
C PHE A 515 2.49 21.63 7.17
N TYR A 516 2.00 20.39 7.31
CA TYR A 516 0.96 20.06 8.28
C TYR A 516 1.40 20.40 9.71
N ILE A 517 2.55 19.89 10.14
CA ILE A 517 3.07 20.11 11.50
C ILE A 517 3.35 21.59 11.75
N ALA A 518 3.82 22.32 10.73
CA ALA A 518 4.09 23.76 10.82
C ALA A 518 2.83 24.64 10.83
N GLY A 519 1.63 24.07 10.64
CA GLY A 519 0.37 24.82 10.57
C GLY A 519 0.05 25.42 9.20
N SER A 520 0.91 25.18 8.19
CA SER A 520 0.77 25.62 6.80
C SER A 520 -0.10 24.65 5.99
N GLN A 521 -1.34 24.48 6.45
CA GLN A 521 -2.25 23.43 5.99
C GLN A 521 -2.64 23.55 4.50
N SER A 522 -2.77 24.77 3.98
CA SER A 522 -3.11 25.02 2.57
C SER A 522 -1.95 24.66 1.63
N GLN A 523 -0.70 24.85 2.03
CA GLN A 523 0.47 24.41 1.28
C GLN A 523 0.57 22.88 1.25
N ALA A 524 0.32 22.24 2.40
CA ALA A 524 0.20 20.77 2.48
C ALA A 524 -0.89 20.25 1.53
N ALA A 525 -2.04 20.94 1.50
CA ALA A 525 -3.14 20.61 0.60
C ALA A 525 -2.78 20.82 -0.88
N ALA A 526 -2.08 21.89 -1.24
CA ALA A 526 -1.64 22.14 -2.62
C ALA A 526 -0.70 21.04 -3.13
N LEU A 527 0.29 20.64 -2.32
CA LEU A 527 1.12 19.47 -2.61
C LEU A 527 0.28 18.17 -2.72
N GLY A 528 -0.73 18.02 -1.87
CA GLY A 528 -1.69 16.91 -1.93
C GLY A 528 -2.48 16.86 -3.24
N VAL A 529 -2.97 18.00 -3.75
CA VAL A 529 -3.66 18.07 -5.05
C VAL A 529 -2.72 17.68 -6.19
N ILE A 530 -1.48 18.19 -6.20
CA ILE A 530 -0.48 17.82 -7.20
C ILE A 530 -0.25 16.30 -7.19
N LEU A 531 -0.08 15.72 -6.00
CA LEU A 531 0.13 14.29 -5.84
C LEU A 531 -1.07 13.45 -6.31
N ILE A 532 -2.31 13.86 -5.99
CA ILE A 532 -3.54 13.24 -6.49
C ILE A 532 -3.60 13.30 -8.01
N ALA A 533 -3.33 14.47 -8.61
CA ALA A 533 -3.38 14.67 -10.05
C ALA A 533 -2.37 13.77 -10.79
N VAL A 534 -1.15 13.67 -10.27
CA VAL A 534 -0.11 12.80 -10.84
C VAL A 534 -0.50 11.34 -10.71
N CYS A 535 -0.98 10.89 -9.55
CA CYS A 535 -1.42 9.51 -9.36
C CYS A 535 -2.60 9.14 -10.27
N ALA A 536 -3.59 10.04 -10.41
CA ALA A 536 -4.73 9.87 -11.29
C ALA A 536 -4.30 9.80 -12.77
N LEU A 537 -3.38 10.67 -13.20
CA LEU A 537 -2.84 10.66 -14.56
C LEU A 537 -2.07 9.36 -14.84
N SER A 538 -1.20 8.93 -13.92
CA SER A 538 -0.46 7.67 -14.06
C SER A 538 -1.41 6.47 -14.16
N LEU A 539 -2.47 6.41 -13.34
CA LEU A 539 -3.46 5.34 -13.42
C LEU A 539 -4.30 5.40 -14.70
N TYR A 540 -4.64 6.58 -15.18
CA TYR A 540 -5.31 6.74 -16.46
C TYR A 540 -4.45 6.17 -17.61
N VAL A 541 -3.15 6.47 -17.60
CA VAL A 541 -2.18 5.93 -18.55
C VAL A 541 -2.09 4.40 -18.44
N VAL A 542 -2.00 3.85 -17.22
CA VAL A 542 -2.02 2.40 -16.98
C VAL A 542 -3.26 1.76 -17.59
N ASN A 543 -4.46 2.27 -17.26
CA ASN A 543 -5.72 1.73 -17.74
C ASN A 543 -5.83 1.75 -19.27
N ARG A 544 -5.33 2.82 -19.91
CA ARG A 544 -5.35 2.95 -21.37
C ARG A 544 -4.42 1.94 -22.05
N ILE A 545 -3.26 1.65 -21.46
CA ILE A 545 -2.25 0.78 -22.06
C ILE A 545 -2.49 -0.71 -21.74
N ALA A 546 -2.90 -1.02 -20.51
CA ALA A 546 -3.20 -2.38 -20.06
C ALA A 546 -4.53 -2.92 -20.63
N GLY A 547 -5.44 -2.03 -21.04
CA GLY A 547 -6.85 -2.35 -21.21
C GLY A 547 -7.56 -2.52 -19.85
N THR A 548 -8.87 -2.77 -19.86
CA THR A 548 -9.74 -2.85 -18.66
C THR A 548 -9.45 -3.97 -17.66
N ARG A 549 -8.28 -4.63 -17.72
CA ARG A 549 -7.91 -5.79 -16.89
C ARG A 549 -6.95 -5.44 -15.73
N VAL A 550 -7.23 -4.38 -14.98
CA VAL A 550 -6.47 -4.04 -13.76
C VAL A 550 -6.73 -5.03 -12.61
N GLY A 551 -7.82 -5.80 -12.66
CA GLY A 551 -8.17 -6.78 -11.62
C GLY A 551 -7.16 -7.91 -11.41
N GLY A 552 -6.31 -8.23 -12.40
CA GLY A 552 -5.33 -9.34 -12.32
C GLY A 552 -3.98 -8.98 -11.69
N LEU A 553 -3.83 -7.78 -11.10
CA LEU A 553 -2.56 -7.35 -10.49
C LEU A 553 -2.45 -7.70 -9.01
N PHE A 554 -3.57 -8.02 -8.37
CA PHE A 554 -3.64 -8.33 -6.94
C PHE A 554 -4.06 -9.78 -6.66
N GLY A 555 -3.97 -10.66 -7.68
CA GLY A 555 -4.26 -12.09 -7.62
C GLY A 555 -3.59 -12.84 -8.74
#